data_AF-A0A5W4Q450-F1
#
_entry.id   AF-A0A5W4Q450-F1
#
_cell.length_a   1.000
_cell.length_b   1.000
_cell.length_c   1.000
_cell.angle_alpha   90.00
_cell.angle_beta   90.00
_cell.angle_gamma   90.00
#
_symmetry.space_group_name_H-M   'P 1'
#
loop_
_entity.id
_entity.type
_entity.pdbx_description
1 polymer ?
#
loop_
_entity_poly.entity_id
_entity_poly.type
_entity_poly.pdbx_seq_one_letter_code
_entity_poly.pdbx_strand_id
1 'polypeptide(L)'
;MFQNSGEVIMYFGCFLFSLPFILVLIRKVFFVGLQYNFLHSHKAGVAFGLLLIYGLIIAYIGQSYKDRICNDVMLSYYEQGINYSELTPSQRINILYASIHMPIDFKKGNDVSKYLPALEKYT
;
A
#
# COMPACT_ATOMS: atom_id res chain seq x y z
N MET A 1 2.93 -12.62 -12.03
CA MET A 1 1.79 -12.49 -11.09
C MET A 1 2.17 -11.88 -9.72
N PHE A 2 3.45 -11.63 -9.42
CA PHE A 2 3.90 -11.00 -8.16
C PHE A 2 3.84 -9.46 -8.13
N GLN A 3 3.52 -8.80 -9.25
CA GLN A 3 3.60 -7.34 -9.38
C GLN A 3 2.60 -6.57 -8.50
N ASN A 4 1.45 -7.16 -8.19
CA ASN A 4 0.37 -6.50 -7.44
C ASN A 4 0.26 -6.96 -5.98
N SER A 5 1.17 -7.82 -5.49
CA SER A 5 1.05 -8.38 -4.13
C SER A 5 1.15 -7.29 -3.04
N GLY A 6 2.05 -6.31 -3.19
CA GLY A 6 2.16 -5.18 -2.26
C GLY A 6 0.89 -4.31 -2.24
N GLU A 7 0.28 -4.10 -3.39
CA GLU A 7 -0.97 -3.33 -3.53
C GLU A 7 -2.16 -4.04 -2.87
N VAL A 8 -2.26 -5.37 -3.02
CA VAL A 8 -3.28 -6.18 -2.33
C VAL A 8 -3.11 -6.11 -0.81
N ILE A 9 -1.87 -6.23 -0.32
CA ILE A 9 -1.57 -6.12 1.13
C ILE A 9 -1.93 -4.72 1.65
N MET A 10 -1.61 -3.68 0.89
CA MET A 10 -1.95 -2.31 1.24
C MET A 10 -3.47 -2.13 1.36
N TYR A 11 -4.24 -2.59 0.37
CA TYR A 11 -5.70 -2.53 0.40
C TYR A 11 -6.30 -3.34 1.55
N PHE A 12 -5.72 -4.50 1.86
CA PHE A 12 -6.15 -5.29 3.01
C PHE A 12 -5.92 -4.53 4.33
N GLY A 13 -4.79 -3.85 4.49
CA GLY A 13 -4.53 -2.97 5.63
C GLY A 13 -5.53 -1.82 5.74
N CYS A 14 -5.82 -1.13 4.63
CA CYS A 14 -6.82 -0.07 4.57
C CYS A 14 -8.24 -0.57 4.90
N PHE A 15 -8.58 -1.79 4.47
CA PHE A 15 -9.85 -2.43 4.81
C PHE A 15 -9.95 -2.71 6.31
N LEU A 16 -8.93 -3.28 6.93
CA LEU A 16 -8.90 -3.53 8.38
C LEU A 16 -8.98 -2.23 9.18
N PHE A 17 -8.32 -1.17 8.71
CA PHE A 17 -8.39 0.16 9.32
C PHE A 17 -9.79 0.78 9.23
N SER A 18 -10.50 0.59 8.11
CA SER A 18 -11.83 1.18 7.91
C SER A 18 -12.96 0.38 8.60
N LEU A 19 -12.71 -0.89 8.92
CA LEU A 19 -13.67 -1.83 9.50
C LEU A 19 -14.36 -1.32 10.78
N PRO A 20 -13.66 -0.73 11.77
CA PRO A 20 -14.30 -0.13 12.95
C PRO A 20 -15.32 0.96 12.60
N PHE A 21 -15.01 1.82 11.61
CA PHE A 21 -15.90 2.89 11.19
C PHE A 21 -17.11 2.37 10.42
N ILE A 22 -16.91 1.39 9.55
CA ILE A 22 -17.98 0.72 8.80
C ILE A 22 -18.96 0.08 9.78
N LEU A 23 -18.48 -0.61 10.81
CA LEU A 23 -19.32 -1.23 11.83
C LEU A 23 -20.11 -0.19 12.64
N VAL A 24 -19.51 0.95 12.97
CA VAL A 24 -20.21 2.07 13.63
C VAL A 24 -21.29 2.69 12.72
N LEU A 25 -20.99 2.85 11.42
CA LEU A 25 -21.94 3.38 10.44
C LEU A 25 -23.12 2.42 10.21
N ILE A 26 -22.86 1.13 10.01
CA ILE A 26 -23.90 0.11 9.87
C ILE A 26 -24.81 0.12 11.11
N ARG A 27 -24.25 0.23 12.32
CA ARG A 27 -25.06 0.39 13.54
C ARG A 27 -25.95 1.63 13.46
N LYS A 28 -25.39 2.79 13.13
CA LYS A 28 -26.11 4.07 13.12
C LYS A 28 -27.24 4.09 12.07
N VAL A 29 -27.04 3.41 10.93
CA VAL A 29 -27.99 3.39 9.82
C VAL A 29 -29.07 2.31 9.99
N PHE A 30 -28.72 1.11 10.48
CA PHE A 30 -29.65 -0.03 10.52
C PHE A 30 -30.31 -0.29 11.89
N PHE A 31 -29.71 0.16 12.99
CA PHE A 31 -30.13 -0.23 14.36
C PHE A 31 -30.58 0.95 15.22
N VAL A 32 -31.29 1.94 14.65
CA VAL A 32 -31.80 3.14 15.35
C VAL A 32 -32.78 2.83 16.49
N GLY A 33 -33.19 1.57 16.72
CA GLY A 33 -34.15 1.19 17.76
C GLY A 33 -33.69 0.16 18.81
N LEU A 34 -32.48 -0.42 18.70
CA LEU A 34 -32.04 -1.50 19.60
C LEU A 34 -31.05 -1.00 20.65
N GLN A 35 -31.50 -0.90 21.91
CA GLN A 35 -30.63 -0.63 23.07
C GLN A 35 -29.70 -1.83 23.31
N TYR A 36 -28.57 -1.87 22.61
CA TYR A 36 -27.50 -2.82 22.90
C TYR A 36 -26.22 -2.08 23.35
N ASN A 37 -25.80 -2.38 24.58
CA ASN A 37 -24.67 -1.77 25.32
C ASN A 37 -23.27 -2.27 24.86
N PHE A 38 -23.17 -2.92 23.69
CA PHE A 38 -21.94 -3.59 23.25
C PHE A 38 -20.76 -2.62 23.04
N LEU A 39 -21.03 -1.36 22.65
CA LEU A 39 -19.98 -0.34 22.41
C LEU A 39 -19.36 0.24 23.69
N HIS A 40 -19.97 0.06 24.86
CA HIS A 40 -19.47 0.60 26.13
C HIS A 40 -18.60 -0.40 26.91
N SER A 41 -18.40 -1.60 26.39
CA SER A 41 -17.45 -2.54 26.99
C SER A 41 -16.03 -2.10 26.65
N HIS A 42 -15.22 -1.85 27.67
CA HIS A 42 -13.78 -1.56 27.55
C HIS A 42 -13.06 -2.54 26.60
N LYS A 43 -13.49 -3.81 26.57
CA LYS A 43 -12.92 -4.85 25.70
C LYS A 43 -13.18 -4.59 24.20
N ALA A 44 -14.35 -4.08 23.83
CA ALA A 44 -14.67 -3.74 22.45
C ALA A 44 -13.86 -2.52 21.98
N GLY A 45 -13.71 -1.50 22.84
CA GLY A 45 -12.88 -0.33 22.56
C GLY A 45 -11.41 -0.70 22.31
N VAL A 46 -10.83 -1.59 23.12
CA VAL A 46 -9.47 -2.09 22.92
C VAL A 46 -9.35 -2.87 21.61
N ALA A 47 -10.31 -3.75 21.29
CA ALA A 47 -10.29 -4.51 20.04
C ALA A 47 -10.37 -3.60 18.80
N PHE A 48 -11.21 -2.55 18.83
CA PHE A 48 -11.26 -1.56 17.75
C PHE A 48 -9.96 -0.76 17.63
N GLY A 49 -9.38 -0.33 18.75
CA GLY A 49 -8.09 0.37 18.77
C GLY A 49 -6.97 -0.47 18.15
N LEU A 50 -6.90 -1.76 18.50
CA LEU A 50 -5.92 -2.68 17.91
C LEU A 50 -6.15 -2.86 16.41
N LEU A 51 -7.39 -3.03 15.95
CA LEU A 51 -7.70 -3.13 14.52
C LEU A 51 -7.22 -1.90 13.73
N LEU A 52 -7.39 -0.70 14.29
CA LEU A 52 -6.89 0.53 13.66
C LEU A 52 -5.36 0.52 13.53
N ILE A 53 -4.65 0.18 14.61
CA ILE A 53 -3.19 0.15 14.62
C ILE A 53 -2.66 -0.93 13.67
N TYR A 54 -3.20 -2.15 13.73
CA TYR A 54 -2.80 -3.24 12.85
C TYR A 54 -3.13 -2.94 11.38
N GLY A 55 -4.28 -2.32 11.09
CA GLY A 55 -4.63 -1.89 9.74
C GLY A 55 -3.62 -0.90 9.17
N LEU A 56 -3.21 0.10 9.95
CA LEU A 56 -2.18 1.06 9.55
C LEU A 56 -0.81 0.40 9.33
N ILE A 57 -0.39 -0.49 10.22
CA ILE A 57 0.88 -1.22 10.08
C ILE A 57 0.87 -2.07 8.81
N ILE A 58 -0.20 -2.81 8.55
CA ILE A 58 -0.31 -3.66 7.35
C ILE A 58 -0.35 -2.80 6.09
N ALA A 59 -1.05 -1.67 6.10
CA ALA A 59 -1.09 -0.76 4.97
C ALA A 59 0.31 -0.20 4.65
N TYR A 60 1.04 0.22 5.69
CA TYR A 60 2.42 0.70 5.57
C TYR A 60 3.38 -0.38 5.03
N ILE A 61 3.25 -1.61 5.53
CA ILE A 61 4.02 -2.76 5.04
C ILE A 61 3.71 -3.01 3.56
N GLY A 62 2.42 -3.04 3.19
CA GLY A 62 1.99 -3.24 1.80
C GLY A 62 2.55 -2.18 0.87
N GLN A 63 2.53 -0.91 1.28
CA GLN A 63 3.14 0.18 0.53
C GLN A 63 4.66 -0.03 0.36
N SER A 64 5.37 -0.35 1.45
CA SER A 64 6.82 -0.64 1.40
C SER A 64 7.16 -1.80 0.45
N TYR A 65 6.32 -2.84 0.41
CA TYR A 65 6.47 -3.95 -0.54
C TYR A 65 6.21 -3.51 -1.98
N LYS A 66 5.18 -2.70 -2.23
CA LYS A 66 4.86 -2.16 -3.55
C LYS A 66 6.03 -1.34 -4.10
N ASP A 67 6.60 -0.46 -3.29
CA ASP A 67 7.72 0.40 -3.67
C ASP A 67 8.93 -0.44 -4.11
N ARG A 68 9.29 -1.47 -3.34
CA ARG A 68 10.40 -2.38 -3.69
C ARG A 68 10.13 -3.15 -4.97
N ILE A 69 8.93 -3.72 -5.12
CA ILE A 69 8.57 -4.51 -6.31
C ILE A 69 8.61 -3.63 -7.57
N CYS A 70 8.08 -2.41 -7.52
CA CYS A 70 8.13 -1.50 -8.67
C CYS A 70 9.57 -1.14 -9.06
N ASN A 71 10.44 -0.91 -8.07
CA ASN A 71 11.84 -0.59 -8.31
C ASN A 71 12.62 -1.79 -8.89
N ASP A 72 12.41 -3.00 -8.34
CA ASP A 72 13.06 -4.23 -8.82
C ASP A 72 12.60 -4.61 -10.23
N VAL A 73 11.30 -4.42 -10.51
CA VAL A 73 10.72 -4.59 -11.85
C VAL A 73 11.37 -3.64 -12.86
N MET A 74 11.48 -2.35 -12.52
CA MET A 74 12.13 -1.36 -13.39
C MET A 74 13.58 -1.74 -13.67
N LEU A 75 14.33 -2.16 -12.64
CA LEU A 75 15.70 -2.63 -12.78
C LEU A 75 15.78 -3.85 -13.71
N SER A 76 14.86 -4.81 -13.60
CA SER A 76 14.83 -5.99 -14.47
C SER A 76 14.65 -5.62 -15.95
N TYR A 77 13.84 -4.60 -16.26
CA TYR A 77 13.66 -4.14 -17.64
C TYR A 77 14.90 -3.46 -18.18
N TYR A 78 15.59 -2.70 -17.31
CA TYR A 78 16.85 -2.06 -17.64
C TYR A 78 17.93 -3.10 -17.96
N GLU A 79 18.08 -4.12 -17.12
CA GLU A 79 19.04 -5.22 -17.29
C GLU A 79 18.75 -6.08 -18.54
N GLN A 80 17.47 -6.26 -18.88
CA GLN A 80 17.05 -6.94 -20.11
C GLN A 80 17.19 -6.07 -21.36
N GLY A 81 17.57 -4.80 -21.22
CA GLY A 81 17.76 -3.88 -22.35
C GLY A 81 16.45 -3.44 -23.02
N ILE A 82 15.29 -3.69 -22.41
CA ILE A 82 13.98 -3.40 -23.01
C ILE A 82 13.78 -1.88 -23.14
N ASN A 83 13.36 -1.43 -24.32
CA ASN A 83 13.04 -0.03 -24.55
C ASN A 83 11.69 0.32 -23.94
N TYR A 84 11.54 1.58 -23.49
CA TYR A 84 10.29 2.03 -22.88
C TYR A 84 9.06 1.88 -23.81
N SER A 85 9.26 2.04 -25.11
CA SER A 85 8.24 1.87 -26.16
C SER A 85 7.71 0.44 -26.26
N GLU A 86 8.50 -0.56 -25.89
CA GLU A 86 8.14 -1.99 -25.95
C GLU A 86 7.43 -2.47 -24.69
N LEU A 87 7.44 -1.65 -23.62
CA LEU A 87 6.76 -1.97 -22.37
C LEU A 87 5.24 -1.86 -22.53
N THR A 88 4.54 -2.81 -21.91
CA THR A 88 3.09 -2.79 -21.77
C THR A 88 2.63 -1.63 -20.87
N PRO A 89 1.37 -1.18 -20.98
CA PRO A 89 0.84 -0.10 -20.15
C PRO A 89 1.03 -0.31 -18.64
N SER A 90 0.79 -1.52 -18.15
CA SER A 90 0.94 -1.85 -16.72
C SER A 90 2.39 -1.74 -16.24
N GLN A 91 3.35 -2.08 -17.10
CA GLN A 91 4.78 -1.96 -16.78
C GLN A 91 5.22 -0.50 -16.73
N ARG A 92 4.71 0.33 -17.65
CA ARG A 92 4.96 1.78 -17.65
C ARG A 92 4.40 2.45 -16.40
N ILE A 93 3.25 2.03 -15.91
CA ILE A 93 2.67 2.52 -14.64
C ILE A 93 3.60 2.22 -13.47
N ASN A 94 4.21 1.03 -13.42
CA ASN A 94 5.17 0.68 -12.36
C ASN A 94 6.43 1.54 -12.40
N ILE A 95 6.93 1.88 -13.59
CA ILE A 95 8.07 2.78 -13.74
C ILE A 95 7.70 4.21 -13.33
N LEU A 96 6.52 4.69 -13.74
CA LEU A 96 6.02 6.00 -13.31
C LEU A 96 5.85 6.08 -11.79
N TYR A 97 5.39 5.00 -11.17
CA TYR A 97 5.28 4.92 -9.72
C TYR A 97 6.67 4.96 -9.06
N ALA A 98 7.62 4.19 -9.57
CA ALA A 98 9.01 4.19 -9.11
C ALA A 98 9.67 5.58 -9.26
N SER A 99 9.44 6.29 -10.36
CA SER A 99 10.03 7.61 -10.59
C SER A 99 9.54 8.69 -9.64
N ILE A 100 8.32 8.55 -9.11
CA ILE A 100 7.77 9.46 -8.10
C ILE A 100 8.27 9.10 -6.70
N HIS A 101 8.32 7.80 -6.35
CA HIS A 101 8.59 7.36 -4.98
C HIS A 101 10.06 7.18 -4.64
N MET A 102 10.90 6.83 -5.61
CA MET A 102 12.34 6.64 -5.40
C MET A 102 13.07 7.91 -4.94
N PRO A 103 12.77 9.13 -5.47
CA PRO A 103 13.34 10.37 -4.92
C PRO A 103 12.90 10.65 -3.48
N ILE A 104 11.70 10.21 -3.09
CA ILE A 104 11.21 10.36 -1.71
C ILE A 104 11.99 9.43 -0.78
N ASP A 105 12.25 8.20 -1.21
CA ASP A 105 13.05 7.23 -0.44
C ASP A 105 14.51 7.67 -0.31
N PHE A 106 15.09 8.24 -1.37
CA PHE A 106 16.43 8.85 -1.29
C PHE A 106 16.49 9.96 -0.23
N LYS A 107 15.48 10.84 -0.19
CA LYS A 107 15.39 11.92 0.83
C LYS A 107 15.22 11.40 2.25
N LYS A 108 14.65 10.20 2.43
CA LYS A 108 14.55 9.54 3.73
C LYS A 108 15.86 8.87 4.18
N GLY A 109 16.90 8.89 3.35
CA GLY A 109 18.19 8.26 3.62
C GLY A 109 18.26 6.78 3.26
N ASN A 110 17.29 6.25 2.49
CA ASN A 110 17.37 4.89 1.99
C ASN A 110 18.35 4.80 0.82
N ASP A 111 19.17 3.74 0.79
CA ASP A 111 20.06 3.48 -0.34
C ASP A 111 19.25 2.99 -1.56
N VAL A 112 19.09 3.87 -2.54
CA VAL A 112 18.46 3.60 -3.83
C VAL A 112 19.45 3.66 -5.00
N SER A 113 20.76 3.72 -4.71
CA SER A 113 21.82 3.91 -5.70
C SER A 113 21.77 2.89 -6.84
N LYS A 114 21.46 1.63 -6.52
CA LYS A 114 21.33 0.53 -7.50
C LYS A 114 20.23 0.75 -8.54
N TYR A 115 19.24 1.59 -8.26
CA TYR A 115 18.11 1.84 -9.15
C TYR A 115 18.25 3.11 -9.99
N LEU A 116 19.18 4.01 -9.64
CA LEU A 116 19.38 5.29 -10.33
C LEU A 116 19.64 5.15 -11.84
N PRO A 117 20.51 4.23 -12.32
CA PRO A 117 20.77 4.09 -13.76
C PRO A 117 19.53 3.66 -14.54
N ALA A 118 18.72 2.79 -13.95
CA ALA A 118 17.47 2.35 -14.54
C ALA A 118 16.44 3.49 -14.56
N LEU A 119 16.39 4.31 -13.50
CA LEU A 119 15.53 5.48 -13.44
C LEU A 119 15.90 6.50 -14.53
N GLU A 120 17.18 6.84 -14.68
CA GLU A 120 17.66 7.79 -15.70
C GLU A 120 17.37 7.32 -17.13
N LYS A 121 17.37 6.01 -17.40
CA LYS A 121 17.04 5.48 -18.74
C LYS A 121 15.55 5.61 -19.09
N TYR A 122 14.67 5.56 -18.09
CA TYR A 122 13.22 5.48 -18.29
C TYR A 122 12.45 6.77 -17.98
N THR A 123 13.14 7.83 -17.52
CA THR A 123 12.55 9.13 -17.18
C THR A 123 13.08 10.22 -18.09
#